data_AF-A0A2A2PWR4-F1
#
_entry.id   AF-A0A2A2PWR4-F1
#
_cell.length_a   1.000
_cell.length_b   1.000
_cell.length_c   1.000
_cell.angle_alpha   90.00
_cell.angle_beta   90.00
_cell.angle_gamma   90.00
#
_symmetry.space_group_name_H-M   'P 1'
#
loop_
_entity.id
_entity.type
_entity.pdbx_description
1 polymer ?
#
loop_
_entity_poly.entity_id
_entity_poly.type
_entity_poly.pdbx_seq_one_letter_code
_entity_poly.pdbx_strand_id
1 'polypeptide(L)'
;MDRKTKFKAGCGLLAVFGTGFLAGGVALFLFLVRIIPLSEGWRDEESKEFVTDHLSNQLDLSDAQIEQVRPLIHSALDERYERRKAYVTEDIALTGEALGKILPILTDTQKEKAKQVFLRWKRGKERFTGTGEP
;
A
#
# COMPACT_ATOMS: atom_id res chain seq x y z
N MET A 1 46.12 3.56 26.25
CA MET A 1 45.00 4.30 25.64
C MET A 1 43.99 4.64 26.72
N ASP A 2 43.81 5.92 27.02
CA ASP A 2 43.02 6.39 28.16
C ASP A 2 41.52 6.05 28.02
N ARG A 3 40.85 5.74 29.14
CA ARG A 3 39.44 5.30 29.18
C ARG A 3 38.51 6.34 28.56
N LYS A 4 38.87 7.63 28.71
CA LYS A 4 38.19 8.77 28.08
C LYS A 4 38.28 8.76 26.55
N THR A 5 39.40 8.31 25.98
CA THR A 5 39.60 8.24 24.52
C THR A 5 38.75 7.12 23.90
N LYS A 6 38.64 5.96 24.57
CA LYS A 6 37.76 4.86 24.15
C LYS A 6 36.28 5.26 24.19
N PHE A 7 35.86 6.02 25.19
CA PHE A 7 34.47 6.50 25.31
C PHE A 7 34.13 7.51 24.21
N LYS A 8 35.02 8.47 23.92
CA LYS A 8 34.83 9.43 22.82
C LYS A 8 34.80 8.75 21.45
N ALA A 9 35.66 7.77 21.22
CA ALA A 9 35.65 6.97 19.99
C ALA A 9 34.36 6.14 19.86
N GLY A 10 33.87 5.55 20.96
CA GLY A 10 32.59 4.83 20.99
C GLY A 10 31.38 5.72 20.71
N CYS A 11 31.33 6.93 21.28
CA CYS A 11 30.30 7.92 20.97
C CYS A 11 30.37 8.39 19.51
N GLY A 12 31.58 8.61 18.97
CA GLY A 12 31.77 8.97 17.56
C GLY A 12 31.29 7.88 16.61
N LEU A 13 31.61 6.61 16.91
CA LEU A 13 31.15 5.48 16.12
C LEU A 13 29.62 5.33 16.18
N LEU A 14 29.04 5.38 17.38
CA LEU A 14 27.59 5.33 17.57
C LEU A 14 26.86 6.48 16.86
N ALA A 15 27.45 7.68 16.84
CA ALA A 15 26.87 8.81 16.13
C ALA A 15 26.85 8.57 14.60
N VAL A 16 27.94 8.07 14.02
CA VAL A 16 28.01 7.81 12.57
C VAL A 16 27.08 6.67 12.16
N PHE A 17 27.11 5.55 12.88
CA PHE A 17 26.23 4.42 12.58
C PHE A 17 24.76 4.73 12.88
N GLY A 18 24.47 5.45 13.96
CA GLY A 18 23.13 5.90 14.29
C GLY A 18 22.55 6.85 13.24
N THR A 19 23.36 7.79 12.74
CA THR A 19 22.94 8.70 11.68
C THR A 19 22.73 7.95 10.37
N GLY A 20 23.61 7.02 10.01
CA GLY A 20 23.45 6.17 8.82
C GLY A 20 22.19 5.30 8.89
N PHE A 21 21.90 4.70 10.04
CA PHE A 21 20.69 3.90 10.25
C PHE A 21 19.43 4.76 10.17
N LEU A 22 19.43 5.95 10.78
CA LEU A 22 18.31 6.90 10.67
C LEU A 22 18.08 7.34 9.21
N ALA A 23 19.14 7.68 8.48
CA ALA A 23 19.04 8.07 7.08
C ALA A 23 18.50 6.91 6.21
N GLY A 24 19.00 5.70 6.41
CA GLY A 24 18.50 4.50 5.74
C GLY A 24 17.04 4.18 6.08
N GLY A 25 16.66 4.32 7.36
CA GLY A 25 15.29 4.13 7.82
C GLY A 25 14.32 5.16 7.24
N VAL A 26 14.73 6.43 7.15
CA VAL A 26 13.93 7.49 6.50
C VAL A 26 13.80 7.23 5.01
N ALA A 27 14.89 6.87 4.32
CA ALA A 27 14.84 6.54 2.90
C ALA A 27 13.91 5.34 2.62
N LEU A 28 14.00 4.27 3.42
CA LEU A 28 13.12 3.12 3.32
C LEU A 28 11.66 3.51 3.61
N PHE A 29 11.41 4.33 4.64
CA PHE A 29 10.07 4.82 4.95
C PHE A 29 9.48 5.63 3.78
N LEU A 30 10.25 6.55 3.19
CA LEU A 30 9.83 7.32 2.03
C LEU A 30 9.58 6.43 0.81
N PHE A 31 10.42 5.42 0.58
CA PHE A 31 10.21 4.42 -0.45
C PHE A 31 8.90 3.67 -0.25
N LEU A 32 8.65 3.15 0.96
CA LEU A 32 7.42 2.42 1.27
C LEU A 32 6.18 3.32 1.14
N VAL A 33 6.23 4.54 1.68
CA VAL A 33 5.09 5.48 1.64
C VAL A 33 4.85 6.04 0.24
N ARG A 34 5.83 6.07 -0.65
CA ARG A 34 5.63 6.56 -2.03
C ARG A 34 5.28 5.45 -3.00
N ILE A 35 6.02 4.33 -2.96
CA ILE A 35 5.89 3.26 -3.96
C ILE A 35 4.73 2.33 -3.65
N ILE A 36 4.46 2.01 -2.39
CA ILE A 36 3.32 1.15 -2.04
C ILE A 36 2.00 1.77 -2.51
N PRO A 37 1.68 3.04 -2.23
CA PRO A 37 0.44 3.62 -2.75
C PRO A 37 0.42 3.78 -4.26
N LEU A 38 1.55 3.97 -4.96
CA LEU A 38 1.56 3.91 -6.43
C LEU A 38 1.23 2.49 -6.92
N SER A 39 1.77 1.48 -6.25
CA SER A 39 1.43 0.06 -6.49
C SER A 39 0.05 -0.36 -5.96
N GLU A 40 -0.70 0.52 -5.29
CA GLU A 40 -2.07 0.28 -4.83
C GLU A 40 -3.10 1.23 -5.51
N GLY A 41 -2.66 2.39 -5.97
CA GLY A 41 -3.38 3.46 -6.64
C GLY A 41 -3.26 3.35 -8.15
N TRP A 42 -3.72 2.21 -8.70
CA TRP A 42 -3.67 1.88 -10.13
C TRP A 42 -4.58 2.78 -10.99
N ARG A 43 -5.25 3.74 -10.36
CA ARG A 43 -6.20 4.67 -10.98
C ARG A 43 -5.50 5.85 -11.63
N ASP A 44 -4.38 6.28 -11.07
CA ASP A 44 -3.71 7.50 -11.48
C ASP A 44 -2.79 7.23 -12.67
N GLU A 45 -2.68 8.19 -13.59
CA GLU A 45 -1.84 8.03 -14.79
C GLU A 45 -0.37 7.75 -14.44
N GLU A 46 0.16 8.30 -13.34
CA GLU A 46 1.51 7.98 -12.84
C GLU A 46 1.71 6.48 -12.58
N SER A 47 0.67 5.81 -12.05
CA SER A 47 0.72 4.37 -11.78
C SER A 47 0.58 3.54 -13.05
N LYS A 48 -0.21 3.99 -14.03
CA LYS A 48 -0.34 3.32 -15.33
C LYS A 48 0.97 3.41 -16.12
N GLU A 49 1.58 4.60 -16.13
CA GLU A 49 2.90 4.82 -16.74
C GLU A 49 3.98 3.99 -16.04
N PHE A 50 3.98 3.92 -14.70
CA PHE A 50 4.91 3.03 -13.98
C PHE A 50 4.78 1.56 -14.40
N VAL A 51 3.56 1.06 -14.60
CA VAL A 51 3.35 -0.33 -15.07
C VAL A 51 3.81 -0.49 -16.52
N THR A 52 3.51 0.48 -17.38
CA THR A 52 3.95 0.49 -18.78
C THR A 52 5.48 0.47 -18.87
N ASP A 53 6.17 1.33 -18.12
CA ASP A 53 7.63 1.39 -18.05
C ASP A 53 8.22 0.09 -17.49
N HIS A 54 7.62 -0.46 -16.44
CA HIS A 54 8.08 -1.72 -15.86
C HIS A 54 7.99 -2.87 -16.89
N LEU A 55 6.86 -3.00 -17.58
CA LEU A 55 6.66 -4.02 -18.60
C LEU A 55 7.58 -3.81 -19.80
N SER A 56 7.75 -2.55 -20.23
CA SER A 56 8.66 -2.18 -21.31
C SER A 56 10.09 -2.64 -21.02
N ASN A 57 10.59 -2.33 -19.82
CA ASN A 57 11.93 -2.73 -19.38
C ASN A 57 12.09 -4.25 -19.19
N GLN A 58 11.04 -4.96 -18.77
CA GLN A 58 11.11 -6.42 -18.59
C GLN A 58 11.07 -7.19 -19.92
N LEU A 59 10.50 -6.58 -20.96
CA LEU A 59 10.30 -7.22 -22.27
C LEU A 59 11.17 -6.61 -23.37
N ASP A 60 12.05 -5.67 -23.03
CA ASP A 60 12.92 -4.93 -23.96
C ASP A 60 12.14 -4.37 -25.17
N LEU A 61 11.01 -3.70 -24.90
CA LEU A 61 10.15 -3.16 -25.95
C LEU A 61 10.80 -1.94 -26.63
N SER A 62 10.70 -1.86 -27.96
CA SER A 62 11.04 -0.65 -28.72
C SER A 62 9.98 0.45 -28.56
N ASP A 63 10.35 1.71 -28.77
CA ASP A 63 9.42 2.85 -28.70
C ASP A 63 8.16 2.64 -29.56
N ALA A 64 8.32 2.10 -30.76
CA ALA A 64 7.18 1.80 -31.65
C ALA A 64 6.25 0.71 -31.10
N GLN A 65 6.77 -0.25 -30.32
CA GLN A 65 5.97 -1.25 -29.62
C GLN A 65 5.31 -0.64 -28.38
N ILE A 66 6.03 0.18 -27.61
CA ILE A 66 5.51 0.90 -26.44
C ILE A 66 4.26 1.69 -26.81
N GLU A 67 4.32 2.48 -27.89
CA GLU A 67 3.17 3.28 -28.34
C GLU A 67 1.94 2.43 -28.71
N GLN A 68 2.14 1.19 -29.17
CA GLN A 68 1.04 0.28 -29.47
C GLN A 68 0.49 -0.43 -28.23
N VAL A 69 1.36 -0.82 -27.28
CA VAL A 69 0.94 -1.57 -26.09
C VAL A 69 0.43 -0.68 -24.96
N ARG A 70 0.90 0.57 -24.86
CA ARG A 70 0.49 1.54 -23.83
C ARG A 70 -1.04 1.64 -23.71
N PRO A 71 -1.83 1.93 -24.77
CA PRO A 71 -3.28 2.01 -24.64
C PRO A 71 -3.93 0.69 -24.22
N LEU A 72 -3.35 -0.46 -24.61
CA LEU A 72 -3.86 -1.78 -24.22
C LEU A 72 -3.63 -2.05 -22.73
N ILE A 73 -2.43 -1.72 -22.23
CA ILE A 73 -2.08 -1.82 -20.82
C ILE A 73 -3.01 -0.93 -20.00
N HIS A 74 -3.16 0.35 -20.39
CA HIS A 74 -3.99 1.30 -19.65
C HIS A 74 -5.45 0.83 -19.61
N SER A 75 -6.00 0.38 -20.73
CA SER A 75 -7.36 -0.19 -20.78
C SER A 75 -7.53 -1.42 -19.89
N ALA A 76 -6.53 -2.30 -19.82
CA ALA A 76 -6.58 -3.49 -18.97
C ALA A 76 -6.51 -3.12 -17.47
N LEU A 77 -5.73 -2.09 -17.12
CA LEU A 77 -5.65 -1.58 -15.74
C LEU A 77 -6.97 -0.94 -15.32
N ASP A 78 -7.61 -0.17 -16.21
CA ASP A 78 -8.93 0.42 -15.98
C ASP A 78 -10.01 -0.66 -15.77
N GLU A 79 -10.04 -1.69 -16.62
CA GLU A 79 -10.98 -2.80 -16.45
C GLU A 79 -10.76 -3.55 -15.14
N ARG A 80 -9.48 -3.81 -14.79
CA ARG A 80 -9.13 -4.43 -13.51
C ARG A 80 -9.61 -3.59 -12.33
N TYR A 81 -9.55 -2.26 -12.43
CA TYR A 81 -10.03 -1.36 -11.39
C TYR A 81 -11.55 -1.46 -11.22
N GLU A 82 -12.32 -1.41 -12.31
CA GLU A 82 -13.78 -1.56 -12.24
C GLU A 82 -14.20 -2.91 -11.66
N ARG A 83 -13.54 -4.00 -12.08
CA ARG A 83 -13.77 -5.33 -11.50
C ARG A 83 -13.44 -5.37 -10.00
N ARG A 84 -12.36 -4.70 -9.57
CA ARG A 84 -11.98 -4.62 -8.16
C ARG A 84 -13.02 -3.87 -7.32
N LYS A 85 -13.67 -2.82 -7.85
CA LYS A 85 -14.76 -2.13 -7.14
C LYS A 85 -15.92 -3.06 -6.84
N ALA A 86 -16.35 -3.84 -7.84
CA ALA A 86 -17.42 -4.81 -7.68
C ALA A 86 -17.05 -5.85 -6.62
N TYR A 87 -15.87 -6.45 -6.75
CA TYR A 87 -15.35 -7.41 -5.76
C TYR A 87 -15.30 -6.84 -4.34
N VAL A 88 -14.80 -5.62 -4.16
CA VAL A 88 -14.69 -5.01 -2.82
C VAL A 88 -16.07 -4.75 -2.22
N THR A 89 -17.03 -4.30 -3.02
CA THR A 89 -18.41 -4.10 -2.57
C THR A 89 -19.02 -5.41 -2.08
N GLU A 90 -18.83 -6.49 -2.83
CA GLU A 90 -19.30 -7.83 -2.48
C GLU A 90 -18.59 -8.38 -1.23
N ASP A 91 -17.28 -8.20 -1.11
CA ASP A 91 -16.47 -8.60 0.05
C ASP A 91 -16.94 -7.91 1.34
N ILE A 92 -17.25 -6.60 1.26
CA ILE A 92 -17.80 -5.84 2.38
C ILE A 92 -19.18 -6.39 2.79
N ALA A 93 -20.05 -6.67 1.82
CA ALA A 93 -21.38 -7.20 2.08
C ALA A 93 -21.32 -8.59 2.73
N LEU A 94 -20.52 -9.49 2.16
CA LEU A 94 -20.31 -10.84 2.66
C LEU A 94 -19.75 -10.84 4.08
N THR A 95 -18.74 -10.00 4.33
CA THR A 95 -18.14 -9.87 5.67
C THR A 95 -19.13 -9.28 6.68
N GLY A 96 -19.97 -8.32 6.25
CA GLY A 96 -21.04 -7.76 7.07
C GLY A 96 -22.10 -8.80 7.46
N GLU A 97 -22.49 -9.67 6.53
CA GLU A 97 -23.40 -10.77 6.79
C GLU A 97 -22.80 -11.77 7.80
N ALA A 98 -21.53 -12.13 7.61
CA ALA A 98 -20.80 -12.99 8.55
C ALA A 98 -20.72 -12.37 9.95
N LEU A 99 -20.45 -11.06 10.05
CA LEU A 99 -20.48 -10.34 11.32
C LEU A 99 -21.86 -10.45 11.98
N GLY A 100 -22.94 -10.27 11.22
CA GLY A 100 -24.32 -10.41 11.71
C GLY A 100 -24.58 -11.77 12.37
N LYS A 101 -24.00 -12.84 11.82
CA LYS A 101 -24.09 -14.21 12.38
C LYS A 101 -23.22 -14.41 13.63
N ILE A 102 -22.09 -13.70 13.71
CA ILE A 102 -21.16 -13.80 14.85
C ILE A 102 -21.66 -12.99 16.06
N LEU A 103 -22.26 -11.82 15.84
CA LEU A 103 -22.66 -10.91 16.91
C LEU A 103 -23.51 -11.55 18.04
N PRO A 104 -24.49 -12.42 17.76
CA PRO A 104 -25.28 -13.08 18.82
C PRO A 104 -24.48 -14.00 19.74
N ILE A 105 -23.32 -14.49 19.30
CA ILE A 105 -22.46 -15.42 20.03
C ILE A 105 -21.54 -14.68 21.02
N LEU A 106 -21.36 -13.37 20.81
CA LEU A 106 -20.43 -12.53 21.56
C LEU A 106 -21.05 -11.92 22.82
N THR A 107 -20.23 -11.56 23.79
CA THR A 107 -20.64 -10.69 24.90
C THR A 107 -20.87 -9.26 24.43
N ASP A 108 -21.58 -8.43 25.20
CA ASP A 108 -21.89 -7.05 24.77
C ASP A 108 -20.64 -6.20 24.53
N THR A 109 -19.62 -6.32 25.40
CA THR A 109 -18.31 -5.67 25.18
C THR A 109 -17.62 -6.15 23.91
N GLN A 110 -17.73 -7.44 23.58
CA GLN A 110 -17.15 -8.00 22.37
C GLN A 110 -17.91 -7.57 21.11
N LYS A 111 -19.24 -7.44 21.16
CA LYS A 111 -20.07 -6.95 20.06
C LYS A 111 -19.63 -5.55 19.62
N GLU A 112 -19.46 -4.63 20.57
CA GLU A 112 -19.03 -3.27 20.26
C GLU A 112 -17.62 -3.25 19.65
N LYS A 113 -16.69 -4.05 20.19
CA LYS A 113 -15.35 -4.19 19.60
C LYS A 113 -15.40 -4.79 18.19
N ALA A 114 -16.24 -5.79 17.95
CA ALA A 114 -16.39 -6.44 16.65
C ALA A 114 -16.93 -5.47 15.58
N LYS A 115 -17.95 -4.67 15.93
CA LYS A 115 -18.46 -3.60 15.07
C LYS A 115 -17.37 -2.58 14.72
N GLN A 116 -16.58 -2.14 15.70
CA GLN A 116 -15.49 -1.17 15.48
C GLN A 116 -14.35 -1.74 14.62
N VAL A 117 -14.03 -3.03 14.76
CA VAL A 117 -13.06 -3.72 13.89
C VAL A 117 -13.59 -3.76 12.46
N PHE A 118 -14.86 -4.16 12.27
CA PHE A 118 -15.49 -4.19 10.95
C PHE A 118 -15.54 -2.82 10.30
N LEU A 119 -15.94 -1.77 11.02
CA LEU A 119 -16.01 -0.40 10.49
C LEU A 119 -14.64 0.12 10.04
N ARG A 120 -13.58 -0.13 10.81
CA ARG A 120 -12.21 0.25 10.42
C ARG A 120 -11.74 -0.50 9.19
N TRP A 121 -11.98 -1.81 9.14
CA TRP A 121 -11.66 -2.63 7.97
C TRP A 121 -12.45 -2.18 6.74
N LYS A 122 -13.77 -1.97 6.88
CA LYS A 122 -14.67 -1.50 5.81
C LYS A 122 -14.20 -0.16 5.24
N ARG A 123 -13.89 0.82 6.08
CA ARG A 123 -13.35 2.12 5.64
C ARG A 123 -12.05 1.96 4.86
N GLY A 124 -11.17 1.06 5.30
CA GLY A 124 -9.94 0.73 4.57
C GLY A 124 -10.18 0.09 3.21
N LYS A 125 -11.33 -0.57 3.01
CA LYS A 125 -11.73 -1.18 1.74
C LYS A 125 -12.48 -0.20 0.82
N GLU A 126 -13.33 0.66 1.37
CA GLU A 126 -14.11 1.67 0.62
C GLU A 126 -13.23 2.69 -0.12
N ARG A 127 -11.95 2.85 0.27
CA ARG A 127 -10.98 3.62 -0.52
C ARG A 127 -10.83 3.10 -1.96
N PHE A 128 -11.12 1.81 -2.18
CA PHE A 128 -11.02 1.18 -3.50
C PHE A 128 -12.31 1.26 -4.32
N THR A 129 -13.46 1.60 -3.72
CA THR A 129 -14.75 1.71 -4.41
C THR A 129 -15.00 3.11 -4.98
N GLY A 130 -14.15 4.09 -4.62
CA GLY A 130 -14.32 5.50 -5.02
C GLY A 130 -15.44 6.24 -4.28
N THR A 131 -16.05 5.61 -3.28
CA THR A 131 -17.11 6.18 -2.43
C THR A 131 -16.60 6.66 -1.08
N GLY A 132 -15.30 6.52 -0.81
CA GLY A 132 -14.66 7.14 0.36
C GLY A 132 -14.45 8.63 0.11
N GLU A 133 -14.97 9.47 1.01
CA GLU A 133 -14.56 10.88 1.08
C GLU A 133 -13.02 10.99 1.23
N PRO A 134 -12.39 12.02 0.65
CA PRO A 134 -10.95 12.25 0.75
C PRO A 134 -10.45 12.39 2.19
#